data_AF-A0A3N5Y5B3-F1
#
_entry.id   AF-A0A3N5Y5B3-F1
#
_cell.length_a   1.000
_cell.length_b   1.000
_cell.length_c   1.000
_cell.angle_alpha   90.00
_cell.angle_beta   90.00
_cell.angle_gamma   90.00
#
_symmetry.space_group_name_H-M   'P 1'
#
loop_
_entity.id
_entity.type
_entity.pdbx_description
1 polymer ?
#
loop_
_entity_poly.entity_id
_entity_poly.type
_entity_poly.pdbx_seq_one_letter_code
_entity_poly.pdbx_strand_id
1 'polypeptide(L)'
;MARHKCFISYHKEDADEVNQFIRTFNDGRDVFIARGIGEEMPGDIIDSNDADYVMRRIRELYLRDSTVTLVMLGKCTWARKYVDWELQSSLRNGQTITPNGVLGIKLPSYNKQSYPNRLNLNLKQTDTQVDCYARVIDYPNRKGTLTNAIDSAFNRRFTHINWINNPRERFVNNKSCG
;
A
#
# COMPACT_ATOMS: atom_id res chain seq x y z
N MET A 1 -13.78 13.42 -12.63
CA MET A 1 -12.67 12.70 -11.98
C MET A 1 -12.55 11.33 -12.61
N ALA A 2 -11.34 10.87 -12.89
CA ALA A 2 -11.10 9.56 -13.46
C ALA A 2 -10.87 8.55 -12.33
N ARG A 3 -11.39 7.32 -12.47
CA ARG A 3 -11.15 6.27 -11.48
C ARG A 3 -9.73 5.73 -11.63
N HIS A 4 -9.04 5.58 -10.51
CA HIS A 4 -7.70 5.01 -10.46
C HIS A 4 -7.74 3.51 -10.19
N LYS A 5 -6.80 2.77 -10.79
CA LYS A 5 -6.61 1.35 -10.51
C LYS A 5 -5.80 1.23 -9.22
N CYS A 6 -6.37 0.61 -8.20
CA CYS A 6 -5.79 0.56 -6.87
C CYS A 6 -5.42 -0.87 -6.51
N PHE A 7 -4.13 -1.12 -6.29
CA PHE A 7 -3.66 -2.34 -5.64
C PHE A 7 -3.91 -2.23 -4.13
N ILE A 8 -4.49 -3.25 -3.52
CA ILE A 8 -4.82 -3.26 -2.08
C ILE A 8 -3.84 -4.17 -1.35
N SER A 9 -2.98 -3.57 -0.53
CA SER A 9 -1.99 -4.23 0.32
C SER A 9 -2.53 -4.33 1.74
N TYR A 10 -2.63 -5.54 2.29
CA TYR A 10 -3.18 -5.78 3.62
C TYR A 10 -2.66 -7.08 4.24
N HIS A 11 -2.84 -7.24 5.55
CA HIS A 11 -2.54 -8.51 6.22
C HIS A 11 -3.73 -9.46 6.13
N LYS A 12 -3.50 -10.77 5.93
CA LYS A 12 -4.58 -11.76 5.81
C LYS A 12 -5.55 -11.78 7.00
N GLU A 13 -5.08 -11.49 8.20
CA GLU A 13 -5.93 -11.45 9.41
C GLU A 13 -6.82 -10.20 9.45
N ASP A 14 -6.53 -9.18 8.63
CA ASP A 14 -7.35 -7.99 8.46
C ASP A 14 -8.33 -8.15 7.26
N ALA A 15 -8.41 -9.33 6.64
CA ALA A 15 -9.17 -9.57 5.41
C ALA A 15 -10.66 -9.22 5.51
N ASP A 16 -11.30 -9.53 6.63
CA ASP A 16 -12.73 -9.26 6.84
C ASP A 16 -13.03 -7.75 6.77
N GLU A 17 -12.22 -6.93 7.45
CA GLU A 17 -12.36 -5.47 7.42
C GLU A 17 -12.03 -4.89 6.05
N VAL A 18 -11.03 -5.45 5.35
CA VAL A 18 -10.69 -5.03 3.98
C VAL A 18 -11.81 -5.37 3.00
N ASN A 19 -12.39 -6.57 3.10
CA ASN A 19 -13.54 -6.98 2.30
C ASN A 19 -14.74 -6.07 2.56
N GLN A 20 -14.98 -5.69 3.82
CA GLN A 20 -16.02 -4.72 4.16
C GLN A 20 -15.74 -3.33 3.56
N PHE A 21 -14.48 -2.86 3.61
CA PHE A 21 -14.07 -1.61 2.98
C PHE A 21 -14.32 -1.63 1.47
N ILE A 22 -13.91 -2.70 0.79
CA ILE A 22 -14.12 -2.87 -0.66
C ILE A 22 -15.61 -2.87 -0.99
N ARG A 23 -16.43 -3.66 -0.28
CA ARG A 23 -17.89 -3.68 -0.50
C ARG A 23 -18.50 -2.29 -0.31
N THR A 24 -18.05 -1.56 0.71
CA THR A 24 -18.53 -0.23 1.02
C THR A 24 -18.18 0.79 -0.06
N PHE A 25 -16.95 0.82 -0.55
CA PHE A 25 -16.44 1.90 -1.41
C PHE A 25 -16.32 1.55 -2.89
N ASN A 26 -16.20 0.27 -3.23
CA ASN A 26 -16.11 -0.21 -4.61
C ASN A 26 -17.49 -0.66 -5.11
N ASP A 27 -18.11 -1.65 -4.48
CA ASP A 27 -19.32 -2.30 -5.01
C ASP A 27 -20.57 -1.41 -4.90
N GLY A 28 -20.72 -0.69 -3.78
CA GLY A 28 -21.86 0.21 -3.59
C GLY A 28 -21.65 1.63 -4.13
N ARG A 29 -20.42 1.99 -4.55
CA ARG A 29 -20.03 3.40 -4.65
C ARG A 29 -19.06 3.77 -5.77
N ASP A 30 -18.43 2.80 -6.41
CA ASP A 30 -17.59 2.93 -7.61
C ASP A 30 -16.40 3.91 -7.48
N VAL A 31 -15.79 4.00 -6.29
CA VAL A 31 -14.78 5.03 -5.97
C VAL A 31 -13.43 4.79 -6.67
N PHE A 32 -13.01 3.53 -6.84
CA PHE A 32 -11.73 3.16 -7.45
C PHE A 32 -11.87 1.80 -8.15
N ILE A 33 -10.90 1.39 -8.97
CA ILE A 33 -10.90 0.07 -9.60
C ILE A 33 -9.95 -0.83 -8.82
N ALA A 34 -10.48 -1.74 -8.03
CA ALA A 34 -9.65 -2.59 -7.21
C ALA A 34 -8.83 -3.61 -8.04
N ARG A 35 -7.59 -3.85 -7.59
CA ARG A 35 -6.63 -4.81 -8.14
C ARG A 35 -5.97 -5.55 -6.98
N GLY A 36 -5.66 -6.83 -7.20
CA GLY A 36 -5.05 -7.67 -6.16
C GLY A 36 -5.91 -7.81 -4.91
N ILE A 37 -7.24 -7.82 -5.06
CA ILE A 37 -8.13 -8.26 -3.98
C ILE A 37 -8.06 -9.78 -3.94
N GLY A 38 -7.79 -10.33 -2.77
CA GLY A 38 -7.92 -11.75 -2.54
C GLY A 38 -6.58 -12.39 -2.28
N GLU A 39 -6.45 -12.85 -1.03
CA GLU A 39 -5.93 -14.14 -0.62
C GLU A 39 -4.99 -14.87 -1.59
N GLU A 40 -3.85 -15.27 -1.05
CA GLU A 40 -2.83 -16.09 -1.69
C GLU A 40 -1.95 -15.35 -2.70
N MET A 41 -0.90 -14.70 -2.18
CA MET A 41 0.39 -14.91 -2.83
C MET A 41 0.53 -16.43 -2.95
N PRO A 42 0.68 -17.00 -4.15
CA PRO A 42 0.79 -18.44 -4.28
C PRO A 42 1.94 -18.94 -3.39
N GLY A 43 1.77 -20.13 -2.80
CA GLY A 43 2.66 -20.64 -1.75
C GLY A 43 4.13 -20.65 -2.15
N ASP A 44 4.42 -20.83 -3.45
CA ASP A 44 5.75 -20.73 -4.02
C ASP A 44 6.41 -19.34 -3.87
N ILE A 45 5.61 -18.26 -3.80
CA ILE A 45 6.08 -16.91 -3.52
C ILE A 45 6.24 -16.71 -2.00
N ILE A 46 5.29 -17.22 -1.20
CA ILE A 46 5.30 -17.09 0.27
C ILE A 46 6.53 -17.78 0.88
N ASP A 47 6.84 -18.98 0.39
CA ASP A 47 7.91 -19.84 0.89
C ASP A 47 9.26 -19.54 0.25
N SER A 48 9.31 -18.58 -0.68
CA SER A 48 10.55 -18.21 -1.36
C SER A 48 11.44 -17.34 -0.48
N ASN A 49 12.71 -17.75 -0.36
CA ASN A 49 13.78 -16.93 0.21
C ASN A 49 14.43 -15.98 -0.81
N ASP A 50 14.05 -16.07 -2.09
CA ASP A 50 14.53 -15.19 -3.15
C ASP A 50 13.66 -13.92 -3.23
N ALA A 51 14.17 -12.85 -2.63
CA ALA A 51 13.47 -11.57 -2.61
C ALA A 51 13.25 -10.97 -4.01
N ASP A 52 14.18 -11.18 -4.96
CA ASP A 52 14.06 -10.63 -6.31
C ASP A 52 12.98 -11.38 -7.11
N TYR A 53 12.90 -12.71 -6.94
CA TYR A 53 11.79 -13.51 -7.45
C TYR A 53 10.45 -13.02 -6.91
N VAL A 54 10.33 -12.88 -5.58
CA VAL A 54 9.07 -12.46 -4.94
C VAL A 54 8.63 -11.09 -5.42
N MET A 55 9.52 -10.09 -5.40
CA MET A 55 9.23 -8.74 -5.87
C MET A 55 8.82 -8.71 -7.35
N ARG A 56 9.48 -9.51 -8.21
CA ARG A 56 9.13 -9.61 -9.63
C ARG A 56 7.71 -10.14 -9.81
N ARG A 57 7.36 -11.23 -9.11
CA ARG A 57 6.03 -11.84 -9.22
C ARG A 57 4.93 -10.93 -8.70
N ILE A 58 5.13 -10.27 -7.56
CA ILE A 58 4.19 -9.27 -7.03
C ILE A 58 3.93 -8.18 -8.07
N ARG A 59 4.99 -7.70 -8.73
CA ARG A 59 4.87 -6.68 -9.76
C ARG A 59 4.11 -7.15 -10.99
N GLU A 60 4.45 -8.31 -11.51
CA GLU A 60 3.83 -8.89 -12.70
C GLU A 60 2.33 -9.14 -12.51
N LEU A 61 1.96 -9.71 -11.35
CA LEU A 61 0.61 -10.15 -11.07
C LEU A 61 -0.30 -9.01 -10.61
N TYR A 62 0.21 -8.08 -9.79
CA TYR A 62 -0.64 -7.17 -9.03
C TYR A 62 -0.34 -5.68 -9.25
N LEU A 63 0.90 -5.30 -9.55
CA LEU A 63 1.28 -3.87 -9.65
C LEU A 63 1.34 -3.31 -11.07
N ARG A 64 1.60 -4.13 -12.10
CA ARG A 64 1.76 -3.64 -13.48
C ARG A 64 0.54 -2.88 -14.00
N ASP A 65 -0.66 -3.28 -13.59
CA ASP A 65 -1.92 -2.64 -13.99
C ASP A 65 -2.50 -1.70 -12.91
N SER A 66 -1.76 -1.37 -11.83
CA SER A 66 -2.24 -0.43 -10.81
C SER A 66 -1.51 0.91 -10.86
N THR A 67 -2.21 1.95 -10.39
CA THR A 67 -1.72 3.32 -10.36
C THR A 67 -1.55 3.87 -8.94
N VAL A 68 -2.24 3.27 -7.97
CA VAL A 68 -2.15 3.62 -6.56
C VAL A 68 -2.08 2.31 -5.76
N THR A 69 -1.28 2.30 -4.71
CA THR A 69 -1.23 1.24 -3.71
C THR A 69 -1.90 1.75 -2.44
N LEU A 70 -3.00 1.09 -2.06
CA LEU A 70 -3.71 1.32 -0.81
C LEU A 70 -3.17 0.36 0.24
N VAL A 71 -2.57 0.89 1.30
CA VAL A 71 -2.09 0.09 2.43
C VAL A 71 -3.17 0.10 3.51
N MET A 72 -3.86 -1.03 3.68
CA MET A 72 -4.91 -1.17 4.68
C MET A 72 -4.26 -1.51 6.02
N LEU A 73 -4.28 -0.55 6.94
CA LEU A 73 -3.64 -0.63 8.24
C LEU A 73 -4.66 -1.14 9.27
N GLY A 74 -4.68 -2.44 9.54
CA GLY A 74 -5.47 -3.07 10.61
C GLY A 74 -4.63 -3.44 11.83
N LYS A 75 -5.10 -4.41 12.60
CA LYS A 75 -4.49 -4.83 13.87
C LYS A 75 -3.10 -5.42 13.69
N CYS A 76 -2.87 -6.16 12.59
CA CYS A 76 -1.65 -6.95 12.37
C CYS A 76 -0.77 -6.49 11.20
N THR A 77 -1.16 -5.43 10.48
CA THR A 77 -0.44 -4.97 9.28
C THR A 77 0.99 -4.48 9.54
N TRP A 78 1.28 -4.00 10.75
CA TRP A 78 2.59 -3.46 11.13
C TRP A 78 3.73 -4.49 11.19
N ALA A 79 3.42 -5.79 11.21
CA ALA A 79 4.36 -6.84 11.59
C ALA A 79 5.03 -7.60 10.42
N ARG A 80 4.68 -7.37 9.15
CA ARG A 80 5.02 -8.33 8.07
C ARG A 80 5.82 -7.80 6.88
N LYS A 81 6.72 -8.70 6.45
CA LYS A 81 7.59 -8.64 5.26
C LYS A 81 6.82 -8.46 3.94
N TYR A 82 5.61 -9.01 3.82
CA TYR A 82 4.82 -8.96 2.59
C TYR A 82 4.36 -7.56 2.22
N VAL A 83 3.77 -6.82 3.17
CA VAL A 83 3.36 -5.41 2.98
C VAL A 83 4.57 -4.56 2.62
N ASP A 84 5.72 -4.87 3.22
CA ASP A 84 6.97 -4.19 2.93
C ASP A 84 7.47 -4.47 1.50
N TRP A 85 7.43 -5.72 1.02
CA TRP A 85 7.78 -6.10 -0.35
C TRP A 85 6.83 -5.52 -1.41
N GLU A 86 5.54 -5.48 -1.11
CA GLU A 86 4.52 -4.84 -1.93
C GLU A 86 4.78 -3.34 -2.06
N LEU A 87 5.10 -2.67 -0.94
CA LEU A 87 5.51 -1.27 -0.93
C LEU A 87 6.84 -1.06 -1.66
N GLN A 88 7.81 -1.96 -1.51
CA GLN A 88 9.10 -1.90 -2.19
C GLN A 88 8.91 -1.89 -3.70
N SER A 89 8.05 -2.78 -4.17
CA SER A 89 7.70 -2.92 -5.58
C SER A 89 6.88 -1.73 -6.07
N SER A 90 5.97 -1.21 -5.25
CA SER A 90 5.13 -0.03 -5.55
C SER A 90 5.94 1.25 -5.69
N LEU A 91 6.97 1.42 -4.85
CA LEU A 91 7.82 2.61 -4.80
C LEU A 91 8.98 2.56 -5.80
N ARG A 92 9.14 1.47 -6.56
CA ARG A 92 10.22 1.36 -7.54
C ARG A 92 10.01 2.38 -8.66
N ASN A 93 11.00 3.23 -8.87
CA ASN A 93 11.04 4.27 -9.90
C ASN A 93 12.30 4.12 -10.77
N GLY A 94 12.25 4.69 -11.97
CA GLY A 94 13.38 4.71 -12.93
C GLY A 94 12.97 5.37 -14.24
N GLN A 95 13.90 5.51 -15.19
CA GLN A 95 13.65 6.20 -16.47
C GLN A 95 12.43 5.64 -17.23
N THR A 96 12.16 4.34 -17.12
CA THR A 96 11.04 3.66 -17.79
C THR A 96 9.97 3.15 -16.81
N ILE A 97 10.08 3.49 -15.52
CA ILE A 97 9.22 2.93 -14.47
C ILE A 97 8.63 4.08 -13.64
N THR A 98 7.32 4.26 -13.76
CA THR A 98 6.55 5.16 -12.91
C THR A 98 6.14 4.44 -11.61
N PRO A 99 6.42 5.00 -10.42
CA PRO A 99 6.01 4.41 -9.15
C PRO A 99 4.50 4.52 -8.94
N ASN A 100 3.92 3.69 -8.08
CA ASN A 100 2.56 3.83 -7.58
C ASN A 100 2.47 5.00 -6.59
N GLY A 101 1.36 5.74 -6.66
CA GLY A 101 0.96 6.58 -5.53
C GLY A 101 0.73 5.70 -4.30
N VAL A 102 1.08 6.16 -3.10
CA VAL A 102 0.92 5.36 -1.88
C VAL A 102 0.01 6.08 -0.88
N LEU A 103 -1.05 5.39 -0.45
CA LEU A 103 -2.02 5.88 0.54
C LEU A 103 -2.26 4.79 1.60
N GLY A 104 -1.91 5.08 2.85
CA GLY A 104 -2.32 4.27 3.99
C GLY A 104 -3.72 4.65 4.48
N ILE A 105 -4.51 3.64 4.83
CA ILE A 105 -5.86 3.81 5.38
C ILE A 105 -5.94 3.02 6.67
N LYS A 106 -6.21 3.70 7.78
CA LYS A 106 -6.44 3.04 9.07
C LYS A 106 -7.80 2.36 9.04
N LEU A 107 -7.80 1.04 9.19
CA LEU A 107 -9.01 0.25 9.41
C LEU A 107 -9.54 0.46 10.85
N PRO A 108 -10.83 0.19 11.11
CA PRO A 108 -11.41 0.32 12.45
C PRO A 108 -10.64 -0.41 13.56
N SER A 109 -10.04 -1.57 13.29
CA SER A 109 -9.22 -2.29 14.28
C SER A 109 -7.81 -1.74 14.49
N TYR A 110 -7.40 -0.71 13.74
CA TYR A 110 -6.09 -0.10 13.92
C TYR A 110 -5.96 0.53 15.31
N ASN A 111 -5.17 -0.10 16.16
CA ASN A 111 -4.98 0.31 17.56
C ASN A 111 -3.50 0.55 17.92
N LYS A 112 -2.62 0.55 16.91
CA LYS A 112 -1.18 0.78 17.09
C LYS A 112 -0.82 2.22 16.74
N GLN A 113 0.36 2.65 17.18
CA GLN A 113 0.95 3.94 16.78
C GLN A 113 2.10 3.76 15.77
N SER A 114 2.25 2.56 15.20
CA SER A 114 3.29 2.25 14.22
C SER A 114 2.70 1.87 12.86
N TYR A 115 3.40 2.28 11.80
CA TYR A 115 3.13 1.89 10.43
C TYR A 115 4.22 0.91 9.96
N PRO A 116 3.96 0.12 8.88
CA PRO A 116 5.00 -0.65 8.22
C PRO A 116 6.23 0.23 7.91
N ASN A 117 7.43 -0.28 8.13
CA ASN A 117 8.67 0.51 8.06
C ASN A 117 8.78 1.30 6.75
N ARG A 118 8.54 0.66 5.61
CA ARG A 118 8.63 1.33 4.31
C ARG A 118 7.53 2.35 4.06
N LEU A 119 6.33 2.17 4.62
CA LEU A 119 5.32 3.23 4.61
C LEU A 119 5.83 4.42 5.44
N ASN A 120 6.31 4.15 6.66
CA ASN A 120 6.90 5.14 7.55
C ASN A 120 7.98 5.98 6.88
N LEU A 121 8.94 5.37 6.17
CA LEU A 121 10.01 6.06 5.46
C LEU A 121 9.52 7.05 4.39
N ASN A 122 8.29 6.88 3.89
CA ASN A 122 7.68 7.72 2.86
C ASN A 122 6.68 8.73 3.43
N LEU A 123 6.48 8.75 4.76
CA LEU A 123 5.72 9.78 5.46
C LEU A 123 6.62 10.96 5.87
N LYS A 124 6.00 12.02 6.41
CA LYS A 124 6.74 13.20 6.85
C LYS A 124 7.53 12.85 8.11
N GLN A 125 8.85 13.02 8.07
CA GLN A 125 9.74 12.58 9.14
C GLN A 125 9.98 13.66 10.21
N THR A 126 9.93 14.93 9.81
CA THR A 126 10.21 16.08 10.69
C THR A 126 9.21 17.19 10.43
N ASP A 127 8.96 18.07 11.41
CA ASP A 127 8.06 19.22 11.23
C ASP A 127 8.55 20.20 10.17
N THR A 128 9.87 20.31 10.01
CA THR A 128 10.55 21.16 9.03
C THR A 128 10.46 20.64 7.59
N GLN A 129 10.13 19.36 7.40
CA GLN A 129 9.99 18.79 6.07
C GLN A 129 8.74 19.38 5.38
N VAL A 130 8.95 19.98 4.21
CA VAL A 130 7.88 20.65 3.44
C VAL A 130 6.79 19.66 3.07
N ASP A 131 7.19 18.51 2.52
CA ASP A 131 6.25 17.45 2.19
C ASP A 131 6.93 16.06 2.12
N CYS A 132 6.18 14.99 1.92
CA CYS A 132 6.67 13.60 1.80
C CYS A 132 5.98 12.86 0.63
N TYR A 133 6.29 11.59 0.37
CA TYR A 133 5.69 10.89 -0.76
C TYR A 133 4.27 10.38 -0.46
N ALA A 134 4.11 9.63 0.62
CA ALA A 134 2.88 8.95 0.98
C ALA A 134 2.01 9.79 1.94
N ARG A 135 0.74 9.38 2.06
CA ARG A 135 -0.18 9.89 3.09
C ARG A 135 -0.82 8.74 3.85
N VAL A 136 -1.23 9.01 5.08
CA VAL A 136 -2.13 8.15 5.85
C VAL A 136 -3.38 8.94 6.18
N ILE A 137 -4.55 8.33 6.00
CA ILE A 137 -5.84 8.86 6.43
C ILE A 137 -6.49 7.94 7.46
N ASP A 138 -7.32 8.51 8.32
CA ASP A 138 -8.25 7.73 9.12
C ASP A 138 -9.33 7.09 8.22
N TYR A 139 -10.05 6.10 8.75
CA TYR A 139 -11.07 5.40 7.99
C TYR A 139 -12.09 6.41 7.39
N PRO A 140 -12.27 6.44 6.06
CA PRO A 140 -13.11 7.46 5.44
C PRO A 140 -14.58 7.23 5.77
N ASN A 141 -15.28 8.28 6.21
CA ASN A 141 -16.73 8.23 6.41
C ASN A 141 -17.53 8.67 5.17
N ARG A 142 -16.85 9.27 4.17
CA ARG A 142 -17.47 9.84 2.97
C ARG A 142 -16.70 9.45 1.71
N LYS A 143 -17.42 9.26 0.59
CA LYS A 143 -16.83 8.93 -0.72
C LYS A 143 -15.81 9.97 -1.19
N GLY A 144 -16.17 11.24 -1.10
CA GLY A 144 -15.33 12.34 -1.57
C GLY A 144 -13.99 12.39 -0.85
N THR A 145 -13.95 12.08 0.45
CA THR A 145 -12.70 11.99 1.21
C THR A 145 -11.77 10.93 0.64
N LEU A 146 -12.28 9.71 0.40
CA LEU A 146 -11.47 8.64 -0.18
C LEU A 146 -11.06 8.96 -1.63
N THR A 147 -11.98 9.48 -2.44
CA THR A 147 -11.72 9.85 -3.84
C THR A 147 -10.59 10.88 -3.93
N ASN A 148 -10.69 11.97 -3.17
CA ASN A 148 -9.69 13.03 -3.17
C ASN A 148 -8.33 12.54 -2.65
N ALA A 149 -8.33 11.63 -1.67
CA ALA A 149 -7.10 11.04 -1.15
C ALA A 149 -6.41 10.14 -2.20
N ILE A 150 -7.18 9.35 -2.94
CA ILE A 150 -6.67 8.50 -4.03
C ILE A 150 -6.14 9.36 -5.18
N ASP A 151 -6.89 10.37 -5.62
CA ASP A 151 -6.46 11.30 -6.67
C ASP A 151 -5.17 12.03 -6.26
N SER A 152 -5.09 12.47 -5.00
CA SER A 152 -3.90 13.10 -4.44
C SER A 152 -2.70 12.14 -4.43
N ALA A 153 -2.89 10.89 -4.00
CA ALA A 153 -1.84 9.86 -4.07
C ALA A 153 -1.40 9.59 -5.51
N PHE A 154 -2.35 9.53 -6.46
CA PHE A 154 -2.07 9.40 -7.88
C PHE A 154 -1.31 10.59 -8.45
N ASN A 155 -1.50 11.82 -7.97
CA ASN A 155 -0.72 12.95 -8.47
C ASN A 155 0.72 12.95 -7.92
N ARG A 156 0.93 12.38 -6.72
CA ARG A 156 2.23 12.36 -6.02
C ARG A 156 3.27 11.47 -6.68
N ARG A 157 2.86 10.42 -7.40
CA ARG A 157 3.77 9.62 -8.26
C ARG A 157 4.46 10.41 -9.36
N PHE A 158 4.02 11.63 -9.67
CA PHE A 158 4.69 12.53 -10.61
C PHE A 158 5.32 13.72 -9.90
N THR A 159 4.59 14.30 -8.95
CA THR A 159 4.97 15.58 -8.31
C THR A 159 5.91 15.42 -7.11
N HIS A 160 6.02 14.23 -6.51
CA HIS A 160 6.75 13.99 -5.26
C HIS A 160 7.78 12.87 -5.37
N ILE A 161 8.19 12.48 -6.58
CA ILE A 161 9.13 11.36 -6.82
C ILE A 161 10.43 11.53 -6.02
N ASN A 162 10.90 12.76 -5.85
CA ASN A 162 12.11 13.10 -5.09
C ASN A 162 12.00 12.76 -3.59
N TRP A 163 10.79 12.57 -3.06
CA TRP A 163 10.54 12.18 -1.67
C TRP A 163 10.44 10.67 -1.46
N ILE A 164 10.59 9.86 -2.52
CA ILE A 164 10.56 8.40 -2.39
C ILE A 164 11.80 7.94 -1.63
N ASN A 165 11.58 7.21 -0.53
CA ASN A 165 12.61 6.52 0.22
C ASN A 165 12.34 5.01 0.16
N ASN A 166 13.16 4.28 -0.62
CA ASN A 166 12.93 2.87 -0.94
C ASN A 166 14.24 2.04 -0.91
N PRO A 167 14.86 1.84 0.26
CA PRO A 167 16.13 1.13 0.38
C PRO A 167 15.97 -0.36 0.02
N ARG A 168 17.04 -0.97 -0.51
CA ARG A 168 17.05 -2.39 -0.95
C ARG A 168 17.33 -3.39 0.17
N GLU A 169 17.25 -2.98 1.45
CA GLU A 169 17.59 -3.84 2.57
C GLU A 169 16.85 -5.19 2.51
N ARG A 170 17.60 -6.28 2.73
CA ARG A 170 17.07 -7.64 2.79
C ARG A 170 16.47 -7.86 4.17
N PHE A 171 15.16 -8.04 4.26
CA PHE A 171 14.50 -8.35 5.53
C PHE A 171 14.83 -9.76 5.99
N VAL A 172 15.43 -9.87 7.17
CA VAL A 172 15.86 -11.14 7.79
C VAL A 172 14.81 -11.71 8.76
N ASN A 173 13.86 -10.91 9.29
CA ASN A 173 12.99 -11.35 10.39
C ASN A 173 11.48 -11.11 10.15
N ASN A 174 10.68 -12.15 10.40
CA ASN A 174 9.22 -12.06 10.57
C ASN A 174 8.91 -11.72 12.04
N LYS A 175 8.07 -10.71 12.30
CA LYS A 175 7.46 -10.52 13.63
C LYS A 175 6.09 -11.20 13.64
N SER A 176 5.81 -12.01 14.66
CA SER A 176 4.48 -12.60 14.87
C SER A 176 3.52 -11.53 15.40
N CYS A 177 2.27 -11.53 14.88
CA CYS A 177 1.20 -10.78 15.54
C CYS A 177 0.87 -11.50 16.84
N GLY A 178 0.83 -10.77 17.96
CA GLY A 178 0.47 -11.26 19.29
C GLY A 178 -0.63 -10.40 19.88
#